data_AF-A0A2B8B9I1-F1
#
_entry.id   AF-A0A2B8B9I1-F1
#
_cell.length_a   1.000
_cell.length_b   1.000
_cell.length_c   1.000
_cell.angle_alpha   90.00
_cell.angle_beta   90.00
_cell.angle_gamma   90.00
#
_symmetry.space_group_name_H-M   'P 1'
#
loop_
_entity.id
_entity.type
_entity.pdbx_description
1 polymer ?
#
loop_
_entity_poly.entity_id
_entity_poly.type
_entity_poly.pdbx_seq_one_letter_code
_entity_poly.pdbx_strand_id
1 'polypeptide(L)'
;MPVTPDDARLMDVQQGGRCFFCDGPVGAKSTFDHLIPQAYGGIDDPANVVLAHRRCNQRKEDRLPTDEELDRFFALRRSSRLGVWPPLRVLRDEGEGADEEERWIAVAQAISQTIAQQIARQR
;
A
#
# COMPACT_ATOMS: atom_id res chain seq x y z
N MET A 1 -5.13 -11.42 1.24
CA MET A 1 -4.78 -12.48 2.22
C MET A 1 -3.69 -11.94 3.13
N PRO A 2 -3.65 -12.29 4.43
CA PRO A 2 -2.61 -11.78 5.31
C PRO A 2 -1.21 -12.09 4.76
N VAL A 3 -0.28 -11.16 4.98
CA VAL A 3 1.12 -11.27 4.54
C VAL A 3 1.71 -12.60 5.00
N THR A 4 2.13 -13.44 4.05
CA THR A 4 2.78 -14.72 4.37
C THR A 4 4.25 -14.52 4.72
N PRO A 5 4.93 -15.52 5.33
CA PRO A 5 6.37 -15.45 5.55
C PRO A 5 7.20 -15.23 4.27
N ASP A 6 6.76 -15.77 3.14
CA ASP A 6 7.42 -15.58 1.85
C ASP A 6 7.22 -14.16 1.33
N ASP A 7 6.01 -13.61 1.48
CA ASP A 7 5.73 -12.21 1.15
C ASP A 7 6.58 -11.26 2.01
N ALA A 8 6.67 -11.54 3.31
CA ALA A 8 7.49 -10.79 4.25
C ALA A 8 8.97 -10.78 3.83
N ARG A 9 9.52 -11.93 3.45
CA ARG A 9 10.90 -12.06 2.98
C ARG A 9 11.11 -11.30 1.66
N LEU A 10 10.18 -11.41 0.71
CA LEU A 10 10.28 -10.70 -0.56
C LEU A 10 10.19 -9.17 -0.37
N MET A 11 9.36 -8.71 0.57
CA MET A 11 9.20 -7.31 0.92
C MET A 11 10.46 -6.75 1.60
N ASP A 12 11.08 -7.51 2.50
CA ASP A 12 12.37 -7.18 3.12
C ASP A 12 13.48 -7.01 2.06
N VAL A 13 13.57 -7.94 1.11
CA VAL A 13 14.53 -7.85 0.00
C VAL A 13 14.27 -6.63 -0.88
N GLN A 14 13.00 -6.37 -1.26
CA GLN A 14 12.66 -5.21 -2.12
C GLN A 14 12.97 -3.88 -1.45
N GLN A 15 12.68 -3.78 -0.15
CA GLN A 15 12.94 -2.57 0.62
C GLN A 15 14.38 -2.52 1.17
N GLY A 16 15.23 -3.51 0.89
CA GLY A 16 16.61 -3.56 1.37
C GLY A 16 16.73 -3.58 2.90
N GLY A 17 15.76 -4.18 3.60
CA GLY A 17 15.71 -4.18 5.07
C GLY A 17 15.47 -2.80 5.68
N ARG A 18 14.89 -1.87 4.91
CA ARG A 18 14.61 -0.50 5.33
C ARG A 18 13.13 -0.22 5.46
N CYS A 19 12.82 0.70 6.38
CA CYS A 19 11.48 1.18 6.64
C CYS A 19 10.99 1.93 5.41
N PHE A 20 9.76 1.62 4.98
CA PHE A 20 9.17 2.28 3.84
C PHE A 20 9.10 3.80 4.01
N PHE A 21 8.74 4.28 5.21
CA PHE A 21 8.47 5.68 5.49
C PHE A 21 9.70 6.54 5.78
N CYS A 22 10.70 6.02 6.50
CA CYS A 22 11.85 6.81 6.95
C CYS A 22 13.19 6.36 6.37
N ASP A 23 13.19 5.29 5.56
CA ASP A 23 14.37 4.67 4.96
C ASP A 23 15.40 4.12 5.97
N GLY A 24 15.15 4.21 7.28
CA GLY A 24 16.01 3.64 8.32
C GLY A 24 15.93 2.10 8.37
N PRO A 25 16.99 1.41 8.83
CA PRO A 25 17.00 -0.06 8.95
C PRO A 25 15.92 -0.53 9.93
N VAL A 26 15.10 -1.51 9.55
CA VAL A 26 14.00 -2.00 10.41
C VAL A 26 14.42 -3.05 11.42
N GLY A 27 15.38 -3.91 11.06
CA GLY A 27 15.81 -5.03 11.88
C GLY A 27 14.69 -6.01 12.24
N ALA A 28 14.90 -6.82 13.27
CA ALA A 28 14.01 -7.93 13.65
C ALA A 28 12.64 -7.51 14.21
N LYS A 29 12.43 -6.23 14.52
CA LYS A 29 11.17 -5.70 15.07
C LYS A 29 10.35 -4.92 14.04
N SER A 30 10.55 -5.24 12.77
CA SER A 30 9.75 -4.69 11.68
C SER A 30 8.27 -5.05 11.84
N THR A 31 7.41 -4.20 11.30
CA THR A 31 5.97 -4.38 11.22
C THR A 31 5.53 -4.23 9.77
N PHE A 32 4.30 -4.61 9.49
CA PHE A 32 3.66 -4.43 8.19
C PHE A 32 2.60 -3.33 8.30
N ASP A 33 2.49 -2.51 7.28
CA ASP A 33 1.57 -1.38 7.26
C ASP A 33 0.80 -1.30 5.93
N HIS A 34 -0.48 -0.96 6.00
CA HIS A 34 -1.36 -0.84 4.84
C HIS A 34 -1.22 0.57 4.23
N LEU A 35 -0.85 0.66 2.96
CA LEU A 35 -0.70 1.95 2.27
C LEU A 35 -2.02 2.71 2.23
N ILE A 36 -3.07 2.07 1.71
CA ILE A 36 -4.45 2.48 1.97
C ILE A 36 -4.87 1.81 3.29
N PRO A 37 -5.19 2.60 4.33
CA PRO A 37 -5.59 2.09 5.64
C PRO A 37 -6.82 1.19 5.61
N GLN A 38 -6.91 0.25 6.55
CA GLN A 38 -8.09 -0.60 6.71
C GLN A 38 -9.36 0.22 7.02
N ALA A 39 -9.23 1.36 7.69
CA ALA A 39 -10.33 2.29 7.95
C ALA A 39 -11.03 2.78 6.66
N TYR A 40 -10.32 2.77 5.53
CA TYR A 40 -10.84 3.11 4.20
C TYR A 40 -11.08 1.89 3.30
N GLY A 41 -11.14 0.69 3.86
CA GLY A 41 -11.36 -0.55 3.11
C GLY A 41 -10.08 -1.08 2.44
N GLY A 42 -8.91 -0.64 2.89
CA GLY A 42 -7.63 -1.20 2.48
C GLY A 42 -7.55 -2.70 2.71
N ILE A 43 -7.20 -3.46 1.67
CA ILE A 43 -7.10 -4.91 1.79
C ILE A 43 -5.85 -5.31 2.57
N ASP A 44 -6.00 -6.38 3.37
CA ASP A 44 -4.88 -7.07 3.98
C ASP A 44 -4.28 -8.03 2.95
N ASP A 45 -3.40 -7.50 2.10
CA ASP A 45 -2.74 -8.20 1.00
C ASP A 45 -1.39 -7.53 0.68
N PRO A 46 -0.33 -8.28 0.31
CA PRO A 46 0.96 -7.69 -0.03
C PRO A 46 0.91 -6.62 -1.13
N ALA A 47 -0.12 -6.66 -1.99
CA ALA A 47 -0.36 -5.65 -3.01
C ALA A 47 -0.71 -4.26 -2.44
N ASN A 48 -1.05 -4.16 -1.15
CA ASN A 48 -1.36 -2.93 -0.41
C ASN A 48 -0.48 -2.74 0.85
N VAL A 49 0.52 -3.60 1.09
CA VAL A 49 1.26 -3.63 2.36
C VAL A 49 2.76 -3.39 2.17
N VAL A 50 3.36 -2.65 3.10
CA VAL A 50 4.80 -2.31 3.14
C VAL A 50 5.45 -2.67 4.47
N LEU A 51 6.77 -2.84 4.47
CA LEU A 51 7.56 -3.10 5.67
C LEU A 51 7.94 -1.77 6.34
N ALA A 52 7.63 -1.62 7.62
CA ALA A 52 7.82 -0.36 8.34
C ALA A 52 8.26 -0.58 9.79
N HIS A 53 8.86 0.44 10.40
CA HIS A 53 8.99 0.48 11.87
C HIS A 53 7.61 0.63 12.51
N ARG A 54 7.42 0.02 13.68
CA ARG A 54 6.22 0.23 14.50
C ARG A 54 5.93 1.71 14.77
N ARG A 55 6.96 2.52 15.09
CA ARG A 55 6.81 3.96 15.34
C ARG A 55 6.41 4.73 14.09
N CYS A 56 6.94 4.37 12.93
CA CYS A 56 6.61 5.04 11.67
C CYS A 56 5.18 4.71 11.23
N ASN A 57 4.81 3.44 11.30
CA ASN A 57 3.43 2.99 11.08
C ASN A 57 2.45 3.76 12.01
N GLN A 58 2.73 3.81 13.32
CA GLN A 58 1.90 4.58 14.26
C GLN A 58 1.82 6.08 13.95
N ARG A 59 2.83 6.67 13.32
CA ARG A 59 2.81 8.08 12.90
C ARG A 59 2.08 8.31 11.59
N LYS A 60 1.96 7.28 10.74
CA LYS A 60 1.13 7.34 9.53
C LYS A 60 -0.34 7.37 9.93
N GLU A 61 -0.73 6.56 10.93
CA GLU A 61 -2.14 6.40 11.31
C GLU A 61 -3.00 6.05 10.09
N ASP A 62 -4.22 6.58 10.03
CA ASP A 62 -5.17 6.34 8.94
C ASP A 62 -5.02 7.35 7.79
N ARG A 63 -3.90 8.06 7.66
CA ARG A 63 -3.73 8.97 6.52
C ARG A 63 -3.55 8.20 5.21
N LEU A 64 -4.07 8.75 4.12
CA LEU A 64 -3.76 8.28 2.78
C LEU A 64 -2.27 8.50 2.44
N PRO A 65 -1.67 7.67 1.58
CA PRO A 65 -0.27 7.83 1.20
C PRO A 65 -0.07 9.13 0.43
N THR A 66 1.09 9.77 0.64
CA THR A 66 1.50 10.94 -0.13
C THR A 66 1.94 10.54 -1.54
N ASP A 67 2.09 11.52 -2.43
CA ASP A 67 2.54 11.27 -3.81
C ASP A 67 3.97 10.69 -3.83
N GLU A 68 4.85 11.22 -2.98
CA GLU A 68 6.21 10.69 -2.80
C GLU A 68 6.21 9.23 -2.33
N GLU A 69 5.28 8.86 -1.45
CA GLU A 69 5.14 7.49 -0.98
C GLU A 69 4.60 6.57 -2.08
N LEU A 70 3.62 7.04 -2.86
CA LEU A 70 3.12 6.30 -4.01
C LEU A 70 4.26 6.05 -5.00
N ASP A 71 5.02 7.08 -5.38
CA ASP A 71 6.16 6.94 -6.29
C ASP A 71 7.19 5.93 -5.80
N ARG A 72 7.55 6.01 -4.51
CA ARG A 72 8.45 5.05 -3.87
C ARG A 72 7.88 3.63 -3.93
N PHE A 73 6.59 3.45 -3.62
CA PHE A 73 5.93 2.16 -3.69
C PHE A 73 5.96 1.58 -5.12
N PHE A 74 5.58 2.37 -6.11
CA PHE A 74 5.58 1.94 -7.51
C PHE A 74 6.98 1.61 -8.04
N ALA A 75 8.01 2.34 -7.58
CA ALA A 75 9.40 2.02 -7.88
C ALA A 75 9.79 0.65 -7.34
N LEU A 76 9.45 0.35 -6.07
CA LEU A 76 9.71 -0.95 -5.43
C LEU A 76 8.93 -2.10 -6.10
N ARG A 77 7.73 -1.82 -6.62
CA ARG A 77 6.85 -2.84 -7.19
C ARG A 77 7.07 -3.14 -8.67
N ARG A 78 7.84 -2.33 -9.40
CA ARG A 78 8.02 -2.43 -10.87
C ARG A 78 8.41 -3.83 -11.37
N SER A 79 9.23 -4.56 -10.61
CA SER A 79 9.70 -5.92 -10.94
C SER A 79 9.29 -6.96 -9.87
N SER A 80 8.30 -6.62 -9.05
CA SER A 80 7.88 -7.42 -7.89
C SER A 80 6.73 -8.36 -8.23
N ARG A 81 6.74 -9.56 -7.65
CA ARG A 81 5.57 -10.47 -7.64
C ARG A 81 4.53 -10.13 -6.57
N LEU A 82 4.81 -9.21 -5.65
CA LEU A 82 3.86 -8.78 -4.61
C LEU A 82 2.71 -7.94 -5.17
N GLY A 83 2.80 -7.52 -6.44
CA GLY A 83 1.73 -6.83 -7.14
C GLY A 83 1.48 -5.40 -6.67
N VAL A 84 0.45 -4.80 -7.25
CA VAL A 84 -0.09 -3.48 -6.89
C VAL A 84 -1.59 -3.58 -6.90
N TRP A 85 -2.23 -3.22 -5.78
CA TRP A 85 -3.68 -3.19 -5.69
C TRP A 85 -4.24 -2.03 -6.53
N PRO A 86 -5.23 -2.25 -7.43
CA PRO A 86 -5.66 -1.23 -8.40
C PRO A 86 -6.00 0.16 -7.83
N PRO A 87 -6.65 0.30 -6.65
CA PRO A 87 -6.89 1.61 -6.05
C PRO A 87 -5.64 2.47 -5.81
N LEU A 88 -4.46 1.87 -5.58
CA LEU A 88 -3.21 2.61 -5.47
C LEU A 88 -2.76 3.25 -6.79
N ARG A 89 -3.17 2.69 -7.95
CA ARG A 89 -2.90 3.28 -9.26
C ARG A 89 -3.77 4.52 -9.48
N VAL A 90 -5.06 4.40 -9.17
CA VAL A 90 -6.01 5.52 -9.24
C VAL A 90 -5.53 6.66 -8.34
N LEU A 91 -5.18 6.35 -7.10
CA LEU A 91 -4.71 7.37 -6.16
C LEU A 91 -3.42 8.08 -6.63
N ARG A 92 -2.54 7.39 -7.36
CA ARG A 92 -1.35 8.02 -7.93
C ARG A 92 -1.68 8.86 -9.17
N ASP A 93 -2.48 8.31 -10.09
CA ASP A 93 -2.70 8.90 -11.40
C ASP A 93 -3.73 10.05 -11.35
N GLU A 94 -4.68 10.03 -10.40
CA GLU A 94 -5.78 10.99 -10.26
C GLU A 94 -5.73 11.80 -8.94
N GLY A 95 -4.86 11.43 -8.00
CA GLY A 95 -4.74 12.10 -6.69
C GLY A 95 -3.66 13.18 -6.62
N GLU A 96 -2.92 13.41 -7.70
CA GLU A 96 -1.87 14.44 -7.76
C GLU A 96 -2.50 15.84 -7.70
N GLY A 97 -2.20 16.59 -6.63
CA GLY A 97 -2.76 17.93 -6.41
C GLY A 97 -4.21 17.97 -5.93
N ALA A 98 -4.86 16.82 -5.75
CA ALA A 98 -6.18 16.69 -5.16
C ALA A 98 -6.14 16.92 -3.64
N ASP A 99 -7.20 17.49 -3.08
CA ASP A 99 -7.34 17.61 -1.64
C ASP A 99 -7.68 16.26 -0.98
N GLU A 100 -7.73 16.24 0.36
CA GLU A 100 -7.94 15.01 1.13
C GLU A 100 -9.30 14.34 0.86
N GLU A 101 -10.36 15.14 0.65
CA GLU A 101 -11.71 14.62 0.40
C GLU A 101 -11.79 14.03 -1.02
N GLU A 102 -11.22 14.72 -2.01
CA GLU A 102 -11.13 14.23 -3.38
C GLU A 102 -10.35 12.91 -3.47
N ARG A 103 -9.20 12.82 -2.77
CA ARG A 103 -8.39 11.58 -2.70
C ARG A 103 -9.17 10.44 -2.06
N TRP A 104 -9.96 10.70 -1.04
CA TRP A 104 -10.80 9.68 -0.40
C TRP A 104 -11.91 9.18 -1.34
N ILE A 105 -12.61 10.09 -2.02
CA ILE A 105 -13.65 9.73 -2.99
C ILE A 105 -13.06 8.85 -4.10
N ALA A 106 -11.90 9.21 -4.63
CA ALA A 106 -11.20 8.43 -5.65
C ALA A 106 -10.89 7.00 -5.18
N VAL A 107 -10.39 6.84 -3.95
CA VAL A 107 -10.14 5.53 -3.34
C VAL A 107 -11.43 4.71 -3.21
N ALA A 108 -12.50 5.30 -2.69
CA ALA A 108 -13.78 4.61 -2.48
C ALA A 108 -14.39 4.13 -3.82
N GLN A 109 -14.33 4.97 -4.86
CA GLN A 109 -14.77 4.60 -6.21
C GLN A 109 -13.91 3.47 -6.79
N ALA A 110 -12.58 3.55 -6.67
CA ALA A 110 -11.68 2.53 -7.18
C ALA A 110 -11.85 1.17 -6.48
N ILE A 111 -12.09 1.17 -5.16
CA ILE A 111 -12.39 -0.06 -4.41
C ILE A 111 -13.69 -0.68 -4.93
N SER A 112 -14.75 0.12 -5.07
CA SER A 112 -16.05 -0.34 -5.56
C SER A 112 -15.96 -0.97 -6.96
N GLN A 113 -15.21 -0.32 -7.86
CA GLN A 113 -14.97 -0.83 -9.21
C GLN A 113 -14.15 -2.14 -9.19
N THR A 114 -13.14 -2.24 -8.32
CA THR A 114 -12.32 -3.45 -8.19
C THR A 114 -13.15 -4.64 -7.75
N ILE A 115 -14.03 -4.46 -6.76
CA ILE A 115 -14.95 -5.50 -6.27
C ILE A 115 -15.91 -5.93 -7.39
N ALA A 116 -16.50 -4.97 -8.10
CA ALA A 116 -17.41 -5.26 -9.21
C ALA A 116 -16.73 -6.08 -10.33
N GLN A 117 -15.50 -5.74 -10.69
CA GLN A 117 -14.71 -6.47 -11.68
C GLN A 117 -14.37 -7.90 -11.23
N GLN A 118 -14.06 -8.10 -9.95
CA GLN A 118 -13.81 -9.43 -9.40
C GLN A 118 -15.05 -10.31 -9.46
N ILE A 119 -16.22 -9.78 -9.09
CA ILE A 119 -17.50 -10.51 -9.17
C ILE A 119 -17.83 -10.90 -10.62
N ALA A 120 -17.62 -9.97 -11.57
CA ALA A 120 -17.89 -10.23 -12.98
C ALA A 120 -17.01 -11.34 -13.58
N ARG A 121 -15.74 -11.46 -13.13
CA ARG A 121 -14.80 -12.49 -13.58
C ARG A 121 -15.06 -13.89 -13.01
N GLN A 122 -15.89 -13.99 -11.97
CA GLN A 122 -16.23 -15.26 -11.30
C GLN A 122 -17.54 -15.88 -11.83
N ARG A 123 -18.18 -15.24 -12.82
CA ARG A 123 -19.37 -15.74 -13.53
C ARG A 123 -18.97 -16.30 -14.88
#